data_AF-A0A3G5UA46-F1
#
_entry.id   AF-A0A3G5UA46-F1
#
_cell.length_a   1.000
_cell.length_b   1.000
_cell.length_c   1.000
_cell.angle_alpha   90.00
_cell.angle_beta   90.00
_cell.angle_gamma   90.00
#
_symmetry.space_group_name_H-M   'P 1'
#
loop_
_entity.id
_entity.type
_entity.pdbx_description
1 polymer ?
#
loop_
_entity_poly.entity_id
_entity_poly.type
_entity_poly.pdbx_seq_one_letter_code
_entity_poly.pdbx_strand_id
1 'polypeptide(L)'
;MKYMIGIDGGGTKTEAIAFDKDGNELVRATSGFGNILIDFEEALVHIMEAIDHCQISVVKEHCVCICLGLAGISGANINELTLRLKQKYGIQIEVFNDAMIAHAAALEGKDGILTIGGTGAICLGRKGEVHEYSGGWGHILGDEGSGYWIALQALKRMVNQLDQGVRLCPLSLRIQDEFQLLTSSHIKRLVYSSSKDKVAAIAPFVVREARNGNDAAHEIMMQAGKELARITIDVYNKMQFDLSASIAVSGSILRFVPEIYDEFKKCCEKSLGKVTFISQSQSAVKGTYYLMKNTYFKK
;
A
#
# COMPACT_ATOMS: atom_id res chain seq x y z
N MET A 1 -29.62 -13.81 -9.43
CA MET A 1 -28.47 -14.28 -8.63
C MET A 1 -28.12 -13.22 -7.60
N LYS A 2 -27.44 -13.57 -6.49
CA LYS A 2 -26.91 -12.58 -5.53
C LYS A 2 -25.47 -12.24 -5.93
N TYR A 3 -25.11 -10.96 -5.90
CA TYR A 3 -23.74 -10.50 -6.14
C TYR A 3 -23.40 -9.34 -5.20
N MET A 4 -22.12 -9.01 -5.05
CA MET A 4 -21.65 -7.81 -4.34
C MET A 4 -20.71 -7.01 -5.23
N ILE A 5 -20.53 -5.72 -4.95
CA ILE A 5 -19.55 -4.88 -5.64
C ILE A 5 -18.42 -4.56 -4.67
N GLY A 6 -17.20 -4.92 -5.04
CA GLY A 6 -15.98 -4.49 -4.36
C GLY A 6 -15.38 -3.27 -5.03
N ILE A 7 -14.80 -2.36 -4.26
CA ILE A 7 -14.13 -1.15 -4.77
C ILE A 7 -12.76 -0.98 -4.10
N ASP A 8 -11.75 -0.61 -4.88
CA ASP A 8 -10.44 -0.12 -4.44
C ASP A 8 -10.24 1.30 -4.98
N GLY A 9 -10.36 2.29 -4.09
CA GLY A 9 -10.24 3.72 -4.41
C GLY A 9 -8.88 4.26 -3.96
N GLY A 10 -7.94 4.34 -4.90
CA GLY A 10 -6.60 4.86 -4.67
C GLY A 10 -6.40 6.30 -5.13
N GLY A 11 -5.18 6.82 -4.99
CA GLY A 11 -4.83 8.19 -5.38
C GLY A 11 -4.76 8.46 -6.89
N THR A 12 -4.86 7.43 -7.74
CA THR A 12 -4.75 7.58 -9.20
C THR A 12 -5.96 7.03 -9.94
N LYS A 13 -6.57 5.96 -9.43
CA LYS A 13 -7.72 5.30 -10.05
C LYS A 13 -8.63 4.68 -9.00
N THR A 14 -9.86 4.41 -9.40
CA THR A 14 -10.82 3.58 -8.68
C THR A 14 -11.11 2.35 -9.52
N GLU A 15 -10.99 1.16 -8.93
CA GLU A 15 -11.35 -0.11 -9.55
C GLU A 15 -12.57 -0.69 -8.84
N ALA A 16 -13.61 -1.05 -9.59
CA ALA A 16 -14.79 -1.73 -9.08
C ALA A 16 -14.94 -3.10 -9.76
N ILE A 17 -15.32 -4.13 -8.97
CA ILE A 17 -15.56 -5.47 -9.48
C ILE A 17 -16.83 -6.04 -8.84
N ALA A 18 -17.74 -6.54 -9.67
CA ALA A 18 -18.89 -7.32 -9.22
C ALA A 18 -18.50 -8.79 -9.05
N PHE A 19 -18.80 -9.37 -7.88
CA PHE A 19 -18.53 -10.77 -7.56
C PHE A 19 -19.81 -11.54 -7.26
N ASP A 20 -19.92 -12.75 -7.81
CA ASP A 20 -20.96 -13.71 -7.40
C ASP A 20 -20.66 -14.32 -6.00
N LYS A 21 -21.57 -15.20 -5.54
CA LYS A 21 -21.43 -15.90 -4.25
C LYS A 21 -20.18 -16.78 -4.15
N ASP A 22 -19.72 -17.31 -5.28
CA ASP A 22 -18.58 -18.24 -5.36
C ASP A 22 -17.25 -17.46 -5.56
N GLY A 23 -17.34 -16.13 -5.68
CA GLY A 23 -16.22 -15.25 -5.90
C GLY A 23 -15.77 -15.20 -7.35
N ASN A 24 -16.61 -15.56 -8.33
CA ASN A 24 -16.28 -15.30 -9.72
C ASN A 24 -16.51 -13.82 -10.03
N GLU A 25 -15.59 -13.23 -10.80
CA GLU A 25 -15.75 -11.88 -11.34
C GLU A 25 -16.80 -11.90 -12.45
N LEU A 26 -17.84 -11.09 -12.27
CA LEU A 26 -18.90 -10.92 -13.25
C LEU A 26 -18.58 -9.77 -14.20
N VAL A 27 -18.15 -8.65 -13.62
CA VAL A 27 -17.94 -7.37 -14.31
C VAL A 27 -16.85 -6.59 -13.59
N ARG A 28 -16.04 -5.86 -14.36
CA ARG A 28 -15.04 -4.91 -13.85
C ARG A 28 -15.21 -3.56 -14.51
N ALA A 29 -15.07 -2.51 -13.71
CA ALA A 29 -15.07 -1.13 -14.16
C ALA A 29 -13.93 -0.35 -13.50
N THR A 30 -13.52 0.74 -14.15
CA THR A 30 -12.55 1.70 -13.61
C THR A 30 -13.02 3.12 -13.84
N SER A 31 -12.72 4.01 -12.91
CA SER A 31 -12.86 5.47 -13.08
C SER A 31 -11.62 6.19 -12.52
N GLY A 32 -11.67 7.52 -12.39
CA GLY A 32 -10.64 8.36 -11.82
C GLY A 32 -10.34 8.05 -10.34
N PHE A 33 -9.51 8.87 -9.70
CA PHE A 33 -9.05 8.62 -8.33
C PHE A 33 -10.22 8.49 -7.34
N GLY A 34 -10.05 7.65 -6.33
CA GLY A 34 -11.04 7.40 -5.27
C GLY A 34 -10.56 7.87 -3.89
N ASN A 35 -9.39 8.50 -3.82
CA ASN A 35 -8.86 9.04 -2.57
C ASN A 35 -9.58 10.34 -2.19
N ILE A 36 -10.54 10.21 -1.28
CA ILE A 36 -11.39 11.28 -0.76
C ILE A 36 -10.65 12.40 -0.01
N LEU A 37 -9.37 12.21 0.34
CA LEU A 37 -8.54 13.30 0.91
C LEU A 37 -7.96 14.23 -0.15
N ILE A 38 -7.89 13.81 -1.42
CA ILE A 38 -7.43 14.66 -2.52
C ILE A 38 -8.54 15.66 -2.87
N ASP A 39 -9.71 15.13 -3.20
CA ASP A 39 -10.94 15.87 -3.43
C ASP A 39 -12.12 14.94 -3.12
N PHE A 40 -12.97 15.35 -2.17
CA PHE A 40 -14.08 14.50 -1.72
C PHE A 40 -15.18 14.37 -2.78
N GLU A 41 -15.56 15.46 -3.42
CA GLU A 41 -16.70 15.48 -4.35
C GLU A 41 -16.32 14.79 -5.66
N GLU A 42 -15.12 15.05 -6.18
CA GLU A 42 -14.64 14.39 -7.39
C GLU A 42 -14.40 12.88 -7.18
N ALA A 43 -13.80 12.48 -6.05
CA ALA A 43 -13.65 11.07 -5.72
C ALA A 43 -14.99 10.34 -5.58
N LEU A 44 -16.00 11.00 -4.99
CA LEU A 44 -17.34 10.44 -4.87
C LEU A 44 -17.98 10.19 -6.25
N VAL A 45 -17.83 11.13 -7.18
CA VAL A 45 -18.30 10.97 -8.57
C VAL A 45 -17.63 9.76 -9.23
N HIS A 46 -16.30 9.64 -9.16
CA HIS A 46 -15.59 8.50 -9.74
C HIS A 46 -15.98 7.15 -9.13
N ILE A 47 -16.19 7.10 -7.80
CA ILE A 47 -16.69 5.90 -7.11
C ILE A 47 -18.08 5.54 -7.63
N MET A 48 -18.98 6.51 -7.74
CA MET A 48 -20.34 6.32 -8.24
C MET A 48 -20.36 5.82 -9.69
N GLU A 49 -19.54 6.41 -10.58
CA GLU A 49 -19.41 5.96 -11.97
C GLU A 49 -18.96 4.50 -12.06
N ALA A 50 -17.97 4.10 -11.25
CA ALA A 50 -17.47 2.73 -11.23
C ALA A 50 -18.56 1.73 -10.75
N ILE A 51 -19.38 2.13 -9.77
CA ILE A 51 -20.54 1.34 -9.31
C ILE A 51 -21.60 1.24 -10.41
N ASP A 52 -21.98 2.36 -11.01
CA ASP A 52 -23.03 2.45 -12.03
C ASP A 52 -22.68 1.56 -13.23
N HIS A 53 -21.42 1.58 -13.69
CA HIS A 53 -20.94 0.69 -14.75
C HIS A 53 -21.03 -0.80 -14.40
N CYS A 54 -20.72 -1.18 -13.16
CA CYS A 54 -20.89 -2.56 -12.72
C CYS A 54 -22.37 -2.96 -12.75
N GLN A 55 -23.28 -2.11 -12.25
CA GLN A 55 -24.71 -2.40 -12.16
C GLN A 55 -25.39 -2.54 -13.53
N ILE A 56 -25.01 -1.72 -14.51
CA ILE A 56 -25.54 -1.80 -15.89
C ILE A 56 -25.32 -3.17 -16.52
N SER A 57 -24.26 -3.88 -16.12
CA SER A 57 -23.89 -5.16 -16.73
C SER A 57 -24.52 -6.37 -16.02
N VAL A 58 -25.15 -6.18 -14.85
CA VAL A 58 -25.75 -7.25 -14.01
C VAL A 58 -27.23 -7.00 -13.67
N VAL A 59 -27.96 -6.26 -14.51
CA VAL A 59 -29.32 -5.69 -14.28
C VAL A 59 -30.37 -6.64 -13.68
N LYS A 60 -30.25 -7.97 -13.89
CA LYS A 60 -31.21 -8.96 -13.37
C LYS A 60 -30.80 -9.62 -12.05
N GLU A 61 -29.73 -9.11 -11.42
CA GLU A 61 -29.17 -9.68 -10.20
C GLU A 61 -29.37 -8.75 -9.00
N HIS A 62 -29.37 -9.34 -7.81
CA HIS A 62 -29.58 -8.63 -6.55
C HIS A 62 -28.23 -8.31 -5.90
N CYS A 63 -27.88 -7.02 -5.86
CA CYS A 63 -26.68 -6.54 -5.18
C CYS A 63 -26.90 -6.59 -3.67
N VAL A 64 -26.16 -7.44 -2.95
CA VAL A 64 -26.33 -7.61 -1.51
C VAL A 64 -25.55 -6.59 -0.69
N CYS A 65 -24.43 -6.08 -1.21
CA CYS A 65 -23.64 -5.01 -0.60
C CYS A 65 -22.69 -4.37 -1.60
N ILE A 66 -22.27 -3.14 -1.29
CA ILE A 66 -21.14 -2.46 -1.92
C ILE A 66 -20.08 -2.26 -0.85
N CYS A 67 -18.89 -2.81 -1.06
CA CYS A 67 -17.78 -2.78 -0.12
C CYS A 67 -16.61 -2.00 -0.72
N LEU A 68 -16.20 -0.94 -0.03
CA LEU A 68 -15.15 -0.03 -0.46
C LEU A 68 -13.90 -0.24 0.40
N GLY A 69 -12.74 -0.35 -0.23
CA GLY A 69 -11.45 -0.09 0.40
C GLY A 69 -10.88 1.19 -0.17
N LEU A 70 -10.67 2.20 0.68
CA LEU A 70 -10.22 3.51 0.23
C LEU A 70 -8.92 3.90 0.90
N ALA A 71 -8.03 4.52 0.13
CA ALA A 71 -6.85 5.18 0.67
C ALA A 71 -7.29 6.45 1.45
N GLY A 72 -6.64 6.73 2.58
CA GLY A 72 -6.85 7.99 3.31
C GLY A 72 -8.12 8.08 4.15
N ILE A 73 -8.81 6.96 4.44
CA ILE A 73 -10.03 7.02 5.27
C ILE A 73 -9.76 7.46 6.71
N SER A 74 -8.53 7.27 7.20
CA SER A 74 -8.08 7.67 8.54
C SER A 74 -7.95 9.19 8.62
N GLY A 75 -9.08 9.89 8.73
CA GLY A 75 -9.18 11.34 8.74
C GLY A 75 -10.34 11.91 7.92
N ALA A 76 -11.04 11.07 7.16
CA ALA A 76 -12.14 11.50 6.29
C ALA A 76 -13.53 11.33 6.93
N ASN A 77 -14.53 12.06 6.41
CA ASN A 77 -15.93 11.93 6.80
C ASN A 77 -16.58 10.68 6.15
N ILE A 78 -16.26 9.49 6.68
CA ILE A 78 -16.80 8.21 6.19
C ILE A 78 -18.34 8.18 6.28
N ASN A 79 -18.93 8.87 7.26
CA ASN A 79 -20.37 8.89 7.46
C ASN A 79 -21.10 9.55 6.29
N GLU A 80 -20.58 10.67 5.78
CA GLU A 80 -21.16 11.36 4.63
C GLU A 80 -21.05 10.53 3.35
N LEU A 81 -19.88 9.94 3.09
CA LEU A 81 -19.67 9.03 1.98
C LEU A 81 -20.68 7.88 1.99
N THR A 82 -20.77 7.19 3.13
CA THR A 82 -21.66 6.05 3.34
C THR A 82 -23.12 6.46 3.17
N LEU A 83 -23.51 7.61 3.71
CA LEU A 83 -24.87 8.13 3.61
C LEU A 83 -25.26 8.44 2.16
N ARG A 84 -24.42 9.18 1.42
CA ARG A 84 -24.71 9.55 0.02
C ARG A 84 -24.79 8.33 -0.89
N LEU A 85 -23.87 7.37 -0.72
CA LEU A 85 -23.89 6.10 -1.46
C LEU A 85 -25.15 5.28 -1.11
N LYS A 86 -25.49 5.16 0.17
CA LYS A 86 -26.69 4.44 0.61
C LYS A 86 -27.97 5.09 0.11
N GLN A 87 -28.05 6.42 0.08
CA GLN A 87 -29.19 7.17 -0.48
C GLN A 87 -29.33 6.97 -1.99
N LYS A 88 -28.22 6.98 -2.74
CA LYS A 88 -28.24 6.79 -4.19
C LYS A 88 -28.64 5.36 -4.57
N TYR A 89 -28.07 4.36 -3.90
CA TYR A 89 -28.16 2.97 -4.32
C TYR A 89 -29.20 2.13 -3.56
N GLY A 90 -29.63 2.55 -2.37
CA GLY A 90 -30.51 1.75 -1.51
C GLY A 90 -29.88 0.42 -1.04
N ILE A 91 -28.57 0.27 -1.18
CA ILE A 91 -27.79 -0.94 -0.86
C ILE A 91 -26.94 -0.69 0.39
N GLN A 92 -26.63 -1.75 1.16
CA GLN A 92 -25.71 -1.62 2.29
C GLN A 92 -24.29 -1.30 1.81
N ILE A 93 -23.67 -0.34 2.50
CA ILE A 93 -22.35 0.18 2.18
C ILE A 93 -21.39 -0.18 3.31
N GLU A 94 -20.32 -0.88 2.99
CA GLU A 94 -19.24 -1.23 3.91
C GLU A 94 -17.98 -0.48 3.49
N VAL A 95 -17.27 0.12 4.44
CA VAL A 95 -16.06 0.91 4.15
C VAL A 95 -14.89 0.42 5.01
N PHE A 96 -13.80 0.08 4.36
CA PHE A 96 -12.53 -0.35 4.92
C PHE A 96 -11.41 0.57 4.42
N ASN A 97 -10.25 0.52 5.07
CA ASN A 97 -9.05 1.12 4.48
C ASN A 97 -8.52 0.21 3.36
N ASP A 98 -7.72 0.81 2.48
CA ASP A 98 -6.98 0.13 1.42
C ASP A 98 -6.09 -1.01 1.97
N ALA A 99 -5.44 -0.82 3.11
CA ALA A 99 -4.58 -1.84 3.73
C ALA A 99 -5.35 -3.12 4.13
N MET A 100 -6.58 -3.00 4.62
CA MET A 100 -7.45 -4.10 5.05
C MET A 100 -7.95 -4.91 3.86
N ILE A 101 -8.36 -4.25 2.78
CA ILE A 101 -8.71 -4.98 1.55
C ILE A 101 -7.47 -5.62 0.92
N ALA A 102 -6.31 -4.97 0.95
CA ALA A 102 -5.07 -5.57 0.47
C ALA A 102 -4.67 -6.79 1.30
N HIS A 103 -4.83 -6.72 2.64
CA HIS A 103 -4.57 -7.84 3.55
C HIS A 103 -5.50 -9.01 3.26
N ALA A 104 -6.81 -8.75 3.19
CA ALA A 104 -7.79 -9.77 2.90
C ALA A 104 -7.58 -10.40 1.52
N ALA A 105 -7.15 -9.63 0.52
CA ALA A 105 -6.82 -10.15 -0.81
C ALA A 105 -5.59 -11.06 -0.78
N ALA A 106 -4.55 -10.69 -0.03
CA ALA A 106 -3.29 -11.41 0.04
C ALA A 106 -3.35 -12.68 0.92
N LEU A 107 -4.27 -12.72 1.89
CA LEU A 107 -4.45 -13.82 2.84
C LEU A 107 -5.79 -14.54 2.69
N GLU A 108 -6.55 -14.26 1.63
CA GLU A 108 -7.87 -14.84 1.35
C GLU A 108 -8.88 -14.67 2.51
N GLY A 109 -8.75 -13.55 3.23
CA GLY A 109 -9.54 -13.21 4.41
C GLY A 109 -9.15 -13.94 5.70
N LYS A 110 -8.06 -14.71 5.71
CA LYS A 110 -7.53 -15.41 6.89
C LYS A 110 -6.66 -14.49 7.75
N ASP A 111 -6.43 -14.91 8.99
CA ASP A 111 -5.52 -14.23 9.92
C ASP A 111 -4.08 -14.25 9.41
N GLY A 112 -3.32 -13.22 9.77
CA GLY A 112 -1.93 -13.06 9.37
C GLY A 112 -1.51 -11.61 9.26
N ILE A 113 -0.35 -11.38 8.66
CA ILE A 113 0.29 -10.08 8.54
C ILE A 113 0.48 -9.75 7.06
N LEU A 114 0.18 -8.51 6.67
CA LEU A 114 0.54 -7.94 5.39
C LEU A 114 1.53 -6.79 5.61
N THR A 115 2.68 -6.85 4.96
CA THR A 115 3.64 -5.74 4.90
C THR A 115 3.69 -5.18 3.49
N ILE A 116 3.45 -3.88 3.36
CA ILE A 116 3.45 -3.15 2.09
C ILE A 116 4.66 -2.23 2.08
N GLY A 117 5.57 -2.45 1.12
CA GLY A 117 6.68 -1.55 0.82
C GLY A 117 6.56 -1.02 -0.61
N GLY A 118 6.08 0.20 -0.78
CA GLY A 118 5.93 0.87 -2.08
C GLY A 118 6.47 2.30 -2.00
N THR A 119 5.71 3.29 -2.51
CA THR A 119 6.04 4.71 -2.31
C THR A 119 6.08 5.08 -0.82
N GLY A 120 5.20 4.48 -0.01
CA GLY A 120 5.25 4.50 1.45
C GLY A 120 5.41 3.08 2.02
N ALA A 121 5.35 2.95 3.34
CA ALA A 121 5.45 1.67 4.02
C ALA A 121 4.44 1.55 5.18
N ILE A 122 3.77 0.41 5.25
CA ILE A 122 2.82 0.06 6.31
C ILE A 122 2.81 -1.44 6.53
N CYS A 123 2.62 -1.86 7.77
CA CYS A 123 2.32 -3.22 8.13
C CYS A 123 0.98 -3.29 8.85
N LEU A 124 0.12 -4.20 8.42
CA LEU A 124 -1.18 -4.49 9.03
C LEU A 124 -1.20 -5.97 9.43
N GLY A 125 -1.65 -6.25 10.65
CA GLY A 125 -1.95 -7.60 11.10
C GLY A 125 -3.42 -7.75 11.45
N ARG A 126 -3.97 -8.95 11.23
CA ARG A 126 -5.33 -9.31 11.58
C ARG A 126 -5.37 -10.65 12.32
N LYS A 127 -6.12 -10.69 13.42
CA LYS A 127 -6.42 -11.89 14.22
C LYS A 127 -7.89 -11.85 14.63
N GLY A 128 -8.74 -12.60 13.92
CA GLY A 128 -10.19 -12.48 14.02
C GLY A 128 -10.67 -11.08 13.60
N GLU A 129 -11.32 -10.38 14.53
CA GLU A 129 -11.81 -9.00 14.34
C GLU A 129 -10.78 -7.93 14.73
N VAL A 130 -9.68 -8.33 15.39
CA VAL A 130 -8.63 -7.41 15.86
C VAL A 130 -7.69 -7.07 14.72
N HIS A 131 -7.43 -5.78 14.53
CA HIS A 131 -6.48 -5.25 13.56
C HIS A 131 -5.42 -4.41 14.29
N GLU A 132 -4.15 -4.61 13.94
CA GLU A 132 -3.04 -3.84 14.48
C GLU A 132 -2.14 -3.33 13.36
N TYR A 133 -1.51 -2.18 13.60
CA TYR A 133 -0.69 -1.49 12.60
C TYR A 133 0.70 -1.14 13.15
N SER A 134 1.68 -1.13 12.25
CA SER A 134 2.99 -0.49 12.46
C SER A 134 3.45 0.16 11.15
N GLY A 135 4.07 1.34 11.23
CA GLY A 135 4.27 2.20 10.07
C GLY A 135 2.97 2.88 9.61
N GLY A 136 2.93 3.34 8.36
CA GLY A 136 1.74 4.00 7.80
C GLY A 136 1.53 5.46 8.22
N TRP A 137 2.47 6.06 8.95
CA TRP A 137 2.39 7.46 9.42
C TRP A 137 2.68 8.51 8.34
N GLY A 138 2.95 8.07 7.12
CA GLY A 138 3.33 8.92 6.00
C GLY A 138 4.77 9.42 6.08
N HIS A 139 5.21 10.06 5.01
CA HIS A 139 6.62 10.31 4.73
C HIS A 139 7.33 11.31 5.66
N ILE A 140 6.55 12.07 6.45
CA ILE A 140 7.09 13.02 7.44
C ILE A 140 7.39 12.31 8.76
N LEU A 141 6.52 11.38 9.18
CA LEU A 141 6.55 10.73 10.49
C LEU A 141 7.02 9.26 10.43
N GLY A 142 7.15 8.68 9.24
CA GLY A 142 7.53 7.29 9.06
C GLY A 142 7.83 6.95 7.60
N ASP A 143 7.17 5.90 7.08
CA ASP A 143 7.45 5.26 5.78
C ASP A 143 8.87 4.64 5.69
N GLU A 144 9.45 4.22 6.82
CA GLU A 144 10.77 3.61 6.82
C GLU A 144 10.85 2.37 5.92
N GLY A 145 11.93 2.29 5.14
CA GLY A 145 12.16 1.24 4.14
C GLY A 145 11.33 1.35 2.85
N SER A 146 10.43 2.33 2.73
CA SER A 146 9.74 2.63 1.48
C SER A 146 10.66 3.21 0.39
N GLY A 147 10.14 3.33 -0.84
CA GLY A 147 10.81 4.04 -1.92
C GLY A 147 11.06 5.52 -1.61
N TYR A 148 10.11 6.21 -0.95
CA TYR A 148 10.36 7.58 -0.50
C TYR A 148 11.53 7.63 0.50
N TRP A 149 11.56 6.71 1.47
CA TRP A 149 12.62 6.64 2.46
C TRP A 149 13.98 6.34 1.81
N ILE A 150 14.07 5.39 0.89
CA ILE A 150 15.30 5.06 0.15
C ILE A 150 15.85 6.30 -0.57
N ALA A 151 14.98 7.00 -1.30
CA ALA A 151 15.33 8.25 -1.98
C ALA A 151 15.82 9.31 -1.00
N LEU A 152 15.08 9.51 0.10
CA LEU A 152 15.41 10.51 1.10
C LEU A 152 16.74 10.21 1.80
N GLN A 153 17.07 8.95 2.10
CA GLN A 153 18.37 8.61 2.70
C GLN A 153 19.53 8.94 1.77
N ALA A 154 19.37 8.68 0.47
CA ALA A 154 20.39 9.02 -0.52
C ALA A 154 20.58 10.55 -0.64
N LEU A 155 19.48 11.31 -0.64
CA LEU A 155 19.53 12.78 -0.65
C LEU A 155 20.09 13.36 0.65
N LYS A 156 19.70 12.83 1.82
CA LYS A 156 20.23 13.25 3.13
C LYS A 156 21.74 13.03 3.20
N ARG A 157 22.23 11.89 2.69
CA ARG A 157 23.66 11.64 2.57
C ARG A 157 24.35 12.72 1.74
N MET A 158 23.80 13.05 0.57
CA MET A 158 24.34 14.13 -0.27
C MET A 158 24.36 15.48 0.46
N VAL A 159 23.27 15.86 1.14
CA VAL A 159 23.17 17.11 1.91
C VAL A 159 24.22 17.15 3.02
N ASN A 160 24.39 16.07 3.78
CA ASN A 160 25.39 16.00 4.84
C ASN A 160 26.81 16.19 4.31
N GLN A 161 27.14 15.66 3.13
CA GLN A 161 28.45 15.87 2.51
C GLN A 161 28.68 17.32 2.07
N LEU A 162 27.62 17.98 1.57
CA LEU A 162 27.67 19.41 1.24
C LEU A 162 27.91 20.27 2.50
N ASP A 163 27.19 19.98 3.59
CA ASP A 163 27.33 20.72 4.86
C ASP A 163 28.73 20.51 5.49
N GLN A 164 29.29 19.32 5.36
CA GLN A 164 30.65 19.01 5.82
C GLN A 164 31.75 19.62 4.93
N GLY A 165 31.41 20.13 3.74
CA GLY A 165 32.40 20.62 2.77
C GLY A 165 33.31 19.52 2.22
N VAL A 166 32.88 18.27 2.25
CA VAL A 166 33.67 17.12 1.76
C VAL A 166 33.29 16.74 0.34
N ARG A 167 34.17 16.00 -0.34
CA ARG A 167 33.88 15.48 -1.68
C ARG A 167 32.67 14.54 -1.64
N LEU A 168 31.74 14.73 -2.57
CA LEU A 168 30.60 13.82 -2.76
C LEU A 168 31.06 12.39 -3.03
N CYS A 169 30.38 11.43 -2.41
CA CYS A 169 30.65 10.01 -2.67
C CYS A 169 30.14 9.60 -4.06
N PRO A 170 30.54 8.44 -4.60
CA PRO A 170 30.09 7.98 -5.91
C PRO A 170 28.57 8.01 -6.08
N LEU A 171 27.79 7.60 -5.07
CA LEU A 171 26.32 7.64 -5.15
C LEU A 171 25.80 9.08 -5.30
N SER A 172 26.29 10.00 -4.47
CA SER A 172 25.84 11.39 -4.47
C SER A 172 26.22 12.13 -5.75
N LEU A 173 27.39 11.84 -6.32
CA LEU A 173 27.77 12.36 -7.66
C LEU A 173 26.80 11.85 -8.73
N ARG A 174 26.49 10.55 -8.73
CA ARG A 174 25.60 9.93 -9.72
C ARG A 174 24.18 10.46 -9.61
N ILE A 175 23.68 10.69 -8.40
CA ILE A 175 22.38 11.35 -8.16
C ILE A 175 22.40 12.81 -8.61
N GLN A 176 23.49 13.54 -8.31
CA GLN A 176 23.67 14.92 -8.76
C GLN A 176 23.57 15.03 -10.29
N ASP A 177 24.25 14.15 -11.01
CA ASP A 177 24.31 14.14 -12.46
C ASP A 177 22.97 13.70 -13.08
N GLU A 178 22.37 12.60 -12.61
CA GLU A 178 21.11 12.08 -13.17
C GLU A 178 19.94 13.05 -12.97
N PHE A 179 19.82 13.62 -11.76
CA PHE A 179 18.67 14.44 -11.37
C PHE A 179 18.94 15.94 -11.42
N GLN A 180 20.11 16.34 -11.93
CA GLN A 180 20.53 17.74 -12.07
C GLN A 180 20.51 18.52 -10.74
N LEU A 181 20.88 17.86 -9.65
CA LEU A 181 20.87 18.40 -8.29
C LEU A 181 22.20 19.09 -7.95
N LEU A 182 22.58 20.06 -8.77
CA LEU A 182 23.89 20.75 -8.69
C LEU A 182 24.06 21.64 -7.45
N THR A 183 22.97 22.06 -6.81
CA THR A 183 23.00 22.96 -5.64
C THR A 183 22.09 22.46 -4.53
N SER A 184 22.36 22.87 -3.28
CA SER A 184 21.49 22.59 -2.13
C SER A 184 20.05 23.11 -2.35
N SER A 185 19.89 24.22 -3.07
CA SER A 185 18.58 24.76 -3.47
C SER A 185 17.81 23.84 -4.41
N HIS A 186 18.48 23.10 -5.31
CA HIS A 186 17.81 22.11 -6.16
C HIS A 186 17.27 20.95 -5.32
N ILE A 187 18.07 20.44 -4.37
CA ILE A 187 17.65 19.36 -3.46
C ILE A 187 16.46 19.81 -2.63
N LYS A 188 16.51 21.00 -2.02
CA LYS A 188 15.40 21.57 -1.25
C LYS A 188 14.12 21.67 -2.10
N ARG A 189 14.22 22.22 -3.31
CA ARG A 189 13.06 22.33 -4.22
C ARG A 189 12.46 20.97 -4.56
N LEU A 190 13.30 19.97 -4.85
CA LEU A 190 12.83 18.62 -5.14
C LEU A 190 12.04 18.06 -3.95
N VAL A 191 12.60 18.11 -2.73
CA VAL A 191 11.99 17.48 -1.55
C VAL A 191 10.74 18.23 -1.05
N TYR A 192 10.78 19.57 -1.02
CA TYR A 192 9.71 20.37 -0.39
C TYR A 192 8.63 20.85 -1.37
N SER A 193 8.89 20.84 -2.68
CA SER A 193 7.95 21.35 -3.69
C SER A 193 7.42 20.27 -4.63
N SER A 194 7.84 19.01 -4.48
CA SER A 194 7.36 17.89 -5.29
C SER A 194 6.42 17.00 -4.49
N SER A 195 5.60 16.24 -5.21
CA SER A 195 4.80 15.17 -4.64
C SER A 195 5.67 14.02 -4.11
N LYS A 196 5.12 13.23 -3.18
CA LYS A 196 5.81 12.09 -2.55
C LYS A 196 6.30 11.08 -3.58
N ASP A 197 5.50 10.77 -4.59
CA ASP A 197 5.82 9.86 -5.68
C ASP A 197 7.00 10.35 -6.52
N LYS A 198 7.09 11.66 -6.78
CA LYS A 198 8.19 12.25 -7.55
C LYS A 198 9.53 12.15 -6.83
N VAL A 199 9.55 12.28 -5.50
CA VAL A 199 10.77 12.03 -4.71
C VAL A 199 11.09 10.53 -4.66
N ALA A 200 10.09 9.68 -4.42
CA ALA A 200 10.25 8.23 -4.39
C ALA A 200 10.75 7.63 -5.72
N ALA A 201 10.53 8.32 -6.84
CA ALA A 201 11.04 7.94 -8.15
C ALA A 201 12.59 7.91 -8.26
N ILE A 202 13.32 8.42 -7.25
CA ILE A 202 14.77 8.25 -7.14
C ILE A 202 15.14 6.83 -6.65
N ALA A 203 14.25 6.12 -5.94
CA ALA A 203 14.59 4.81 -5.37
C ALA A 203 15.04 3.77 -6.42
N PRO A 204 14.41 3.62 -7.60
CA PRO A 204 14.91 2.74 -8.65
C PRO A 204 16.34 3.06 -9.10
N PHE A 205 16.74 4.34 -9.09
CA PHE A 205 18.11 4.75 -9.37
C PHE A 205 19.07 4.24 -8.28
N VAL A 206 18.72 4.42 -7.01
CA VAL A 206 19.52 3.91 -5.88
C VAL A 206 19.67 2.39 -5.95
N VAL A 207 18.59 1.67 -6.25
CA VAL A 207 18.62 0.21 -6.43
C VAL A 207 19.57 -0.19 -7.58
N ARG A 208 19.52 0.52 -8.71
CA ARG A 208 20.41 0.28 -9.84
C ARG A 208 21.88 0.53 -9.48
N GLU A 209 22.18 1.60 -8.77
CA GLU A 209 23.57 1.90 -8.37
C GLU A 209 24.10 0.85 -7.39
N ALA A 210 23.28 0.35 -6.46
CA ALA A 210 23.68 -0.74 -5.58
C ALA A 210 24.03 -2.01 -6.35
N ARG A 211 23.22 -2.37 -7.36
CA ARG A 211 23.49 -3.51 -8.26
C ARG A 211 24.75 -3.32 -9.09
N ASN A 212 25.15 -2.07 -9.32
CA ASN A 212 26.41 -1.70 -10.00
C ASN A 212 27.61 -1.62 -9.04
N GLY A 213 27.50 -2.13 -7.81
CA GLY A 213 28.60 -2.18 -6.84
C GLY A 213 28.80 -0.92 -6.02
N ASN A 214 27.79 -0.06 -5.92
CA ASN A 214 27.86 1.11 -5.04
C ASN A 214 27.51 0.74 -3.59
N ASP A 215 28.53 0.71 -2.73
CA ASP A 215 28.39 0.33 -1.30
C ASP A 215 27.38 1.20 -0.56
N ALA A 216 27.41 2.51 -0.77
CA ALA A 216 26.50 3.45 -0.09
C ALA A 216 25.04 3.21 -0.46
N ALA A 217 24.77 2.81 -1.71
CA ALA A 217 23.43 2.45 -2.17
C ALA A 217 23.00 1.07 -1.63
N HIS A 218 23.93 0.12 -1.60
CA HIS A 218 23.70 -1.21 -1.01
C HIS A 218 23.34 -1.10 0.48
N GLU A 219 24.05 -0.29 1.26
CA GLU A 219 23.72 -0.02 2.66
C GLU A 219 22.29 0.51 2.85
N ILE A 220 21.86 1.45 2.00
CA ILE A 220 20.49 2.01 2.06
C ILE A 220 19.47 0.90 1.78
N MET A 221 19.70 0.05 0.78
CA MET A 221 18.80 -1.08 0.48
C MET A 221 18.72 -2.08 1.63
N MET A 222 19.86 -2.45 2.22
CA MET A 222 19.87 -3.39 3.36
C MET A 222 19.16 -2.79 4.57
N GLN A 223 19.35 -1.49 4.83
CA GLN A 223 18.62 -0.83 5.90
C GLN A 223 17.12 -0.75 5.59
N ALA A 224 16.71 -0.56 4.34
CA ALA A 224 15.29 -0.57 3.96
C ALA A 224 14.63 -1.92 4.27
N GLY A 225 15.30 -3.04 3.97
CA GLY A 225 14.82 -4.38 4.32
C GLY A 225 14.65 -4.57 5.84
N LYS A 226 15.60 -4.07 6.63
CA LYS A 226 15.54 -4.11 8.10
C LYS A 226 14.38 -3.29 8.66
N GLU A 227 14.14 -2.08 8.14
CA GLU A 227 13.03 -1.23 8.59
C GLU A 227 11.67 -1.85 8.28
N LEU A 228 11.52 -2.43 7.09
CA LEU A 228 10.30 -3.17 6.73
C LEU A 228 10.11 -4.39 7.65
N ALA A 229 11.19 -5.10 7.98
CA ALA A 229 11.11 -6.24 8.91
C ALA A 229 10.74 -5.78 10.32
N ARG A 230 11.26 -4.64 10.76
CA ARG A 230 10.96 -4.05 12.07
C ARG A 230 9.46 -3.82 12.23
N ILE A 231 8.81 -3.16 11.27
CA ILE A 231 7.36 -2.90 11.36
C ILE A 231 6.53 -4.20 11.32
N THR A 232 6.99 -5.24 10.62
CA THR A 232 6.38 -6.57 10.63
C THR A 232 6.50 -7.25 11.99
N ILE A 233 7.69 -7.20 12.59
CA ILE A 233 7.96 -7.77 13.91
C ILE A 233 7.15 -7.03 14.99
N ASP A 234 7.02 -5.71 14.89
CA ASP A 234 6.20 -4.91 15.80
C ASP A 234 4.74 -5.37 15.79
N VAL A 235 4.16 -5.55 14.59
CA VAL A 235 2.79 -6.07 14.46
C VAL A 235 2.68 -7.50 14.99
N TYR A 236 3.64 -8.36 14.66
CA TYR A 236 3.66 -9.75 15.14
C TYR A 236 3.59 -9.79 16.68
N ASN A 237 4.41 -8.99 17.35
CA ASN A 237 4.50 -8.90 18.80
C ASN A 237 3.26 -8.28 19.43
N LYS A 238 2.76 -7.15 18.89
CA LYS A 238 1.54 -6.48 19.38
C LYS A 238 0.34 -7.42 19.38
N MET A 239 0.20 -8.22 18.33
CA MET A 239 -0.93 -9.13 18.16
C MET A 239 -0.76 -10.48 18.87
N GLN A 240 0.43 -10.76 19.40
CA GLN A 240 0.77 -12.04 20.02
C GLN A 240 0.40 -13.21 19.09
N PHE A 241 0.96 -13.18 17.87
CA PHE A 241 0.81 -14.31 16.95
C PHE A 241 1.60 -15.52 17.46
N ASP A 242 1.08 -16.72 17.19
CA ASP A 242 1.76 -17.97 17.48
C ASP A 242 2.81 -18.29 16.39
N LEU A 243 3.58 -19.38 16.58
CA LEU A 243 4.69 -19.86 15.75
C LEU A 243 4.33 -20.26 14.29
N SER A 244 3.19 -19.84 13.76
CA SER A 244 2.72 -20.19 12.41
C SER A 244 2.03 -19.05 11.68
N ALA A 245 2.33 -17.79 12.02
CA ALA A 245 1.75 -16.66 11.30
C ALA A 245 2.13 -16.68 9.82
N SER A 246 1.14 -16.39 8.98
CA SER A 246 1.35 -16.12 7.56
C SER A 246 1.71 -14.65 7.36
N ILE A 247 2.78 -14.40 6.63
CA ILE A 247 3.25 -13.06 6.27
C ILE A 247 3.14 -12.90 4.76
N ALA A 248 2.21 -12.07 4.33
CA ALA A 248 2.11 -11.63 2.94
C ALA A 248 2.90 -10.33 2.75
N VAL A 249 3.38 -10.12 1.53
CA VAL A 249 4.07 -8.89 1.13
C VAL A 249 3.42 -8.24 -0.08
N SER A 250 3.44 -6.91 -0.13
CA SER A 250 2.98 -6.14 -1.28
C SER A 250 3.82 -4.87 -1.46
N GLY A 251 3.50 -4.10 -2.50
CA GLY A 251 4.23 -2.90 -2.90
C GLY A 251 5.48 -3.20 -3.72
N SER A 252 5.89 -2.23 -4.54
CA SER A 252 6.95 -2.39 -5.54
C SER A 252 8.32 -2.71 -4.93
N ILE A 253 8.63 -2.22 -3.73
CA ILE A 253 9.90 -2.47 -3.05
C ILE A 253 10.00 -3.94 -2.66
N LEU A 254 9.02 -4.48 -1.94
CA LEU A 254 9.05 -5.88 -1.49
C LEU A 254 8.76 -6.89 -2.61
N ARG A 255 8.05 -6.49 -3.67
CA ARG A 255 7.72 -7.39 -4.79
C ARG A 255 8.77 -7.45 -5.89
N PHE A 256 9.47 -6.35 -6.15
CA PHE A 256 10.31 -6.21 -7.35
C PHE A 256 11.78 -5.88 -7.05
N VAL A 257 12.16 -5.80 -5.77
CA VAL A 257 13.56 -5.65 -5.34
C VAL A 257 13.95 -6.85 -4.47
N PRO A 258 14.35 -7.99 -5.07
CA PRO A 258 14.66 -9.22 -4.36
C PRO A 258 15.66 -9.04 -3.23
N GLU A 259 16.65 -8.18 -3.40
CA GLU A 259 17.70 -7.95 -2.39
C GLU A 259 17.13 -7.33 -1.10
N ILE A 260 16.15 -6.44 -1.24
CA ILE A 260 15.45 -5.85 -0.08
C ILE A 260 14.52 -6.90 0.53
N TYR A 261 13.81 -7.67 -0.29
CA TYR A 261 12.94 -8.76 0.17
C TYR A 261 13.73 -9.84 0.94
N ASP A 262 14.92 -10.21 0.47
CA ASP A 262 15.75 -11.24 1.09
C ASP A 262 16.27 -10.78 2.46
N GLU A 263 16.74 -9.53 2.58
CA GLU A 263 17.14 -8.98 3.88
C GLU A 263 15.93 -8.80 4.82
N PHE A 264 14.78 -8.36 4.30
CA PHE A 264 13.51 -8.33 5.03
C PHE A 264 13.15 -9.70 5.59
N LYS A 265 13.11 -10.72 4.72
CA LYS A 265 12.76 -12.10 5.05
C LYS A 265 13.70 -12.68 6.09
N LYS A 266 15.01 -12.54 5.89
CA LYS A 266 16.05 -12.96 6.83
C LYS A 266 15.89 -12.32 8.21
N CYS A 267 15.60 -11.02 8.29
CA CYS A 267 15.39 -10.34 9.56
C CYS A 267 14.14 -10.84 10.30
N CYS A 268 13.05 -11.07 9.55
CA CYS A 268 11.82 -11.66 10.08
C CYS A 268 12.06 -13.09 10.59
N GLU A 269 12.65 -13.98 9.79
CA GLU A 269 12.93 -15.37 10.17
C GLU A 269 13.83 -15.47 11.40
N LYS A 270 14.84 -14.60 11.49
CA LYS A 270 15.74 -14.52 12.65
C LYS A 270 15.00 -14.13 13.94
N SER A 271 13.99 -13.27 13.85
CA SER A 271 13.31 -12.70 15.02
C SER A 271 12.05 -13.45 15.43
N LEU A 272 11.32 -14.00 14.45
CA LEU A 272 10.00 -14.60 14.63
C LEU A 272 10.05 -16.14 14.65
N GLY A 273 11.17 -16.75 14.25
CA GLY A 273 11.30 -18.20 14.15
C GLY A 273 10.50 -18.78 12.98
N LYS A 274 9.51 -19.64 13.25
CA LYS A 274 8.70 -20.26 12.19
C LYS A 274 7.60 -19.29 11.72
N VAL A 275 7.77 -18.76 10.52
CA VAL A 275 6.76 -17.96 9.81
C VAL A 275 6.64 -18.45 8.38
N THR A 276 5.44 -18.32 7.79
CA THR A 276 5.22 -18.72 6.39
C THR A 276 5.04 -17.47 5.54
N PHE A 277 5.93 -17.27 4.56
CA PHE A 277 5.77 -16.19 3.60
C PHE A 277 4.84 -16.61 2.46
N ILE A 278 3.86 -15.76 2.16
CA ILE A 278 2.87 -16.00 1.11
C ILE A 278 3.11 -15.03 -0.05
N SER A 279 3.19 -15.59 -1.25
CA SER A 279 3.33 -14.86 -2.51
C SER A 279 2.05 -14.96 -3.33
N GLN A 280 0.92 -14.53 -2.77
CA GLN A 280 -0.33 -14.45 -3.52
C GLN A 280 -0.51 -13.05 -4.11
N SER A 281 -0.85 -12.99 -5.39
CA SER A 281 -1.14 -11.74 -6.11
C SER A 281 -2.58 -11.79 -6.60
N GLN A 282 -3.51 -11.30 -5.79
CA GLN A 282 -4.89 -11.01 -6.20
C GLN A 282 -5.08 -9.49 -6.25
N SER A 283 -6.05 -8.99 -7.03
CA SER A 283 -6.43 -7.56 -6.95
C SER A 283 -6.87 -7.23 -5.52
N ALA A 284 -6.48 -6.06 -4.99
CA ALA A 284 -6.92 -5.60 -3.67
C ALA A 284 -8.45 -5.55 -3.56
N VAL A 285 -9.15 -5.26 -4.68
CA VAL A 285 -10.60 -5.31 -4.76
C VAL A 285 -11.15 -6.68 -4.35
N LYS A 286 -10.42 -7.77 -4.63
CA LYS A 286 -10.84 -9.12 -4.24
C LYS A 286 -10.87 -9.32 -2.72
N GLY A 287 -10.12 -8.52 -1.98
CA GLY A 287 -10.16 -8.48 -0.53
C GLY A 287 -11.54 -8.11 0.02
N THR A 288 -12.27 -7.22 -0.66
CA THR A 288 -13.65 -6.87 -0.29
C THR A 288 -14.55 -8.10 -0.27
N TYR A 289 -14.42 -9.00 -1.26
CA TYR A 289 -15.15 -10.26 -1.28
C TYR A 289 -14.78 -11.14 -0.09
N TYR A 290 -13.50 -11.28 0.22
CA TYR A 290 -13.08 -12.10 1.37
C TYR A 290 -13.55 -11.55 2.71
N LEU A 291 -13.61 -10.23 2.87
CA LEU A 291 -14.16 -9.57 4.06
C LEU A 291 -15.66 -9.82 4.19
N MET A 292 -16.41 -9.76 3.07
CA MET A 292 -17.86 -9.70 3.11
C MET A 292 -18.61 -11.00 2.80
N LYS A 293 -17.95 -12.01 2.23
CA LYS A 293 -18.60 -13.26 1.79
C LYS A 293 -19.36 -13.97 2.90
N ASN A 294 -18.82 -13.93 4.13
CA ASN A 294 -19.43 -14.60 5.27
C ASN A 294 -20.64 -13.84 5.84
N THR A 295 -20.74 -12.53 5.56
CA THR A 295 -21.82 -11.66 6.06
C THR A 295 -22.99 -11.65 5.09
N TYR A 296 -22.73 -11.53 3.79
CA TYR A 296 -23.76 -11.26 2.79
C TYR A 296 -24.10 -12.44 1.86
N PHE A 297 -23.25 -13.47 1.78
CA PHE A 297 -23.52 -14.69 0.99
C PHE A 297 -23.81 -15.94 1.82
N LYS A 298 -23.75 -15.88 3.16
CA LYS A 298 -24.27 -16.98 3.99
C LYS A 298 -25.79 -17.05 3.87
N LYS A 299 -26.30 -18.29 3.90
CA LYS A 299 -27.74 -18.61 3.85
C LYS A 299 -28.47 -18.05 5.05
#